data_AF-A0A6G1S5S8-F1
#
_entry.id   AF-A0A6G1S5S8-F1
#
_cell.length_a   1.000
_cell.length_b   1.000
_cell.length_c   1.000
_cell.angle_alpha   90.00
_cell.angle_beta   90.00
_cell.angle_gamma   90.00
#
_symmetry.space_group_name_H-M   'P 1'
#
loop_
_entity.id
_entity.type
_entity.pdbx_description
1 polymer ?
#
loop_
_entity_poly.entity_id
_entity_poly.type
_entity_poly.pdbx_seq_one_letter_code
_entity_poly.pdbx_strand_id
1 'polypeptide(L)'
;DAFRRIGMLYLKKNIDKVEGLKDLVCDECQMAAREIKKIVDDKEKQKEVRDFLSQEVCTHAGSYRGMCDMLVEQFLPEFFEELDVILQDTKRACADLGFCASRSGRT
;
A
#
# COMPACT_ATOMS: atom_id res chain seq x y z
N ASP A 1 7.65 2.63 16.45
CA ASP A 1 6.17 2.74 16.57
C ASP A 1 5.60 3.58 17.71
N ALA A 2 6.07 4.80 17.93
CA ALA A 2 5.27 5.87 18.57
C ALA A 2 5.74 7.21 18.04
N PHE A 3 7.06 7.41 18.03
CA PHE A 3 7.73 8.56 17.44
C PHE A 3 7.48 8.73 15.94
N ARG A 4 7.34 7.66 15.14
CA ARG A 4 6.95 7.76 13.72
C ARG A 4 5.52 8.28 13.53
N ARG A 5 4.57 7.79 14.33
CA ARG A 5 3.16 8.25 14.31
C ARG A 5 3.05 9.68 14.83
N ILE A 6 3.69 9.99 15.96
CA ILE A 6 3.75 11.34 16.54
C ILE A 6 4.45 12.32 15.58
N GLY A 7 5.53 11.88 14.94
CA GLY A 7 6.24 12.63 13.90
C GLY A 7 5.35 12.94 12.71
N MET A 8 4.65 11.95 12.15
CA MET A 8 3.68 12.18 11.07
C MET A 8 2.51 13.08 11.48
N LEU A 9 2.01 12.98 12.72
CA LEU A 9 0.94 13.85 13.23
C LEU A 9 1.42 15.30 13.41
N TYR A 10 2.65 15.51 13.88
CA TYR A 10 3.26 16.84 14.00
C TYR A 10 3.52 17.47 12.63
N LEU A 11 4.01 16.67 11.66
CA LEU A 11 4.22 17.09 10.29
C LEU A 11 2.89 17.43 9.59
N LYS A 12 1.84 16.61 9.73
CA LYS A 12 0.52 16.88 9.14
C LYS A 12 -0.05 18.25 9.55
N LYS A 13 0.19 18.68 10.79
CA LYS A 13 -0.28 19.99 11.31
C LYS A 13 0.50 21.18 10.74
N ASN A 14 1.72 20.95 10.24
CA ASN A 14 2.63 22.00 9.76
C ASN A 14 3.15 21.73 8.33
N ILE A 15 2.48 20.87 7.57
CA ILE A 15 2.98 20.38 6.28
C ILE A 15 3.11 21.51 5.25
N ASP A 16 2.30 22.56 5.41
CA ASP A 16 2.33 23.78 4.59
C ASP A 16 3.36 24.82 5.06
N LYS A 17 3.94 24.64 6.25
CA LYS A 17 4.86 25.60 6.89
C LYS A 17 6.33 25.18 6.82
N VAL A 18 6.61 23.96 6.39
CA VAL A 18 7.97 23.43 6.23
C VAL A 18 8.26 23.33 4.74
N GLU A 19 9.14 24.21 4.26
CA GLU A 19 9.57 24.23 2.87
C GLU A 19 10.20 22.87 2.49
N GLY A 20 9.80 22.30 1.35
CA GLY A 20 10.28 20.99 0.88
C GLY A 20 9.67 19.74 1.53
N LEU A 21 8.85 19.88 2.58
CA LEU A 21 8.26 18.71 3.26
C LEU A 21 7.23 17.96 2.40
N LYS A 22 6.48 18.66 1.54
CA LYS A 22 5.54 18.04 0.59
C LYS A 22 6.27 17.16 -0.42
N ASP A 23 7.42 17.63 -0.92
CA ASP A 23 8.25 16.89 -1.85
C ASP A 23 8.85 15.66 -1.15
N LEU A 24 9.36 15.82 0.08
CA LEU A 24 9.85 14.71 0.89
C LEU A 24 8.77 13.63 1.12
N VAL A 25 7.55 14.02 1.51
CA VAL A 25 6.43 13.07 1.72
C VAL A 25 6.06 12.36 0.42
N CYS A 26 6.08 13.07 -0.71
CA CYS A 26 5.85 12.49 -2.03
C CYS A 26 6.96 11.48 -2.41
N ASP A 27 8.23 11.79 -2.14
CA ASP A 27 9.36 10.92 -2.44
C ASP A 27 9.37 9.66 -1.57
N GLU A 28 9.07 9.80 -0.27
CA GLU A 28 8.95 8.68 0.66
C GLU A 28 7.78 7.75 0.28
N CYS A 29 6.63 8.32 -0.11
CA CYS A 29 5.53 7.51 -0.62
C CYS A 29 5.96 6.72 -1.87
N GLN A 30 6.61 7.38 -2.83
CA GLN A 30 7.05 6.71 -4.04
C GLN A 30 8.11 5.64 -3.75
N MET A 31 8.99 5.85 -2.78
CA MET A 31 9.96 4.85 -2.34
C MET A 31 9.23 3.63 -1.76
N ALA A 32 8.29 3.84 -0.84
CA ALA A 32 7.48 2.76 -0.29
C ALA A 32 6.68 2.01 -1.38
N ALA A 33 6.08 2.74 -2.33
CA ALA A 33 5.36 2.16 -3.46
C ALA A 33 6.27 1.27 -4.32
N ARG A 34 7.51 1.69 -4.57
CA ARG A 34 8.51 0.86 -5.28
C ARG A 34 8.88 -0.41 -4.52
N GLU A 35 9.05 -0.33 -3.21
CA GLU A 35 9.32 -1.52 -2.39
C GLU A 35 8.13 -2.48 -2.38
N ILE A 36 6.90 -1.96 -2.28
CA ILE A 36 5.70 -2.79 -2.40
C ILE A 36 5.63 -3.43 -3.79
N LYS A 37 5.95 -2.70 -4.86
CA LYS A 37 5.96 -3.25 -6.23
C LYS A 37 6.89 -4.44 -6.36
N LYS A 38 8.08 -4.40 -5.75
CA LYS A 38 9.00 -5.57 -5.73
C LYS A 38 8.37 -6.79 -5.06
N ILE A 39 7.62 -6.60 -3.97
CA ILE A 39 6.91 -7.68 -3.29
C ILE A 39 5.76 -8.21 -4.16
N VAL A 40 5.03 -7.30 -4.82
CA VAL A 40 3.95 -7.66 -5.75
C VAL A 40 4.50 -8.44 -6.94
N ASP A 41 5.69 -8.14 -7.45
CA ASP A 41 6.29 -8.86 -8.58
C ASP A 41 6.89 -10.22 -8.21
N ASP A 42 7.14 -10.45 -6.92
CA ASP A 42 7.74 -11.67 -6.42
C ASP A 42 6.68 -12.75 -6.18
N LYS A 43 6.65 -13.75 -7.05
CA LYS A 43 5.72 -14.88 -6.97
C LYS A 43 5.89 -15.73 -5.72
N GLU A 44 7.09 -15.83 -5.16
CA GLU A 44 7.29 -16.53 -3.88
C GLU A 44 6.69 -15.72 -2.73
N LYS A 45 6.80 -14.38 -2.76
CA LYS A 45 6.13 -13.53 -1.77
C LYS A 45 4.61 -13.55 -1.90
N GLN A 46 4.06 -13.54 -3.12
CA GLN A 46 2.62 -13.72 -3.32
C GLN A 46 2.14 -15.05 -2.69
N LYS A 47 2.91 -16.13 -2.91
CA LYS A 47 2.61 -17.44 -2.34
C LYS A 47 2.72 -17.46 -0.81
N GLU A 48 3.76 -16.86 -0.23
CA GLU A 48 3.89 -16.72 1.23
C GLU A 48 2.66 -16.03 1.84
N VAL A 49 2.16 -14.96 1.21
CA VAL A 49 0.95 -14.25 1.64
C VAL A 49 -0.29 -15.14 1.53
N ARG A 50 -0.45 -15.83 0.40
CA ARG A 50 -1.56 -16.78 0.18
C ARG A 50 -1.57 -17.90 1.21
N ASP A 51 -0.41 -18.48 1.49
CA ASP A 51 -0.24 -19.57 2.45
C ASP A 51 -0.53 -19.08 3.87
N PHE A 52 -0.03 -17.90 4.24
CA PHE A 52 -0.36 -17.28 5.53
C PHE A 52 -1.88 -17.06 5.69
N LEU A 53 -2.54 -16.45 4.70
CA LEU A 53 -3.98 -16.22 4.77
C LEU A 53 -4.76 -17.54 4.86
N SER A 54 -4.36 -18.55 4.08
CA SER A 54 -5.03 -19.86 4.11
C SER A 54 -4.84 -20.56 5.47
N GLN A 55 -3.60 -20.61 5.95
CA GLN A 55 -3.20 -21.45 7.09
C GLN A 55 -3.51 -20.76 8.42
N GLU A 56 -3.25 -19.46 8.53
CA GLU A 56 -3.30 -18.71 9.78
C GLU A 56 -4.56 -17.84 9.92
N VAL A 57 -5.31 -17.61 8.83
CA VAL A 57 -6.56 -16.83 8.88
C VAL A 57 -7.76 -17.71 8.58
N CYS A 58 -7.82 -18.34 7.40
CA CYS A 58 -9.00 -19.10 6.98
C CYS A 58 -9.24 -20.36 7.83
N THR A 59 -8.19 -21.01 8.33
CA THR A 59 -8.31 -22.13 9.29
C THR A 59 -9.09 -21.72 10.55
N HIS A 60 -8.99 -20.47 10.97
CA HIS A 60 -9.64 -19.94 12.18
C HIS A 60 -10.97 -19.22 11.91
N ALA A 61 -11.43 -19.18 10.65
CA ALA A 61 -12.63 -18.44 10.25
C ALA A 61 -13.97 -19.14 10.59
N GLY A 62 -13.94 -20.34 11.18
CA GLY A 62 -15.13 -21.07 11.59
C GLY A 62 -16.09 -21.33 10.43
N SER A 63 -17.36 -20.92 10.57
CA SER A 63 -18.38 -21.07 9.52
C SER A 63 -18.07 -20.29 8.24
N TYR A 64 -17.19 -19.30 8.29
CA TYR A 64 -16.78 -18.50 7.13
C TYR A 64 -15.60 -19.08 6.36
N ARG A 65 -15.04 -20.22 6.78
CA ARG A 65 -13.84 -20.80 6.15
C ARG A 65 -13.96 -20.94 4.63
N GLY A 66 -15.06 -21.50 4.12
CA GLY A 66 -15.24 -21.66 2.68
C GLY A 66 -15.28 -20.32 1.90
N MET A 67 -15.85 -19.27 2.51
CA MET A 67 -15.81 -17.92 1.93
C MET A 67 -14.40 -17.31 2.00
N CYS A 68 -13.69 -17.53 3.10
CA CYS A 68 -12.31 -17.08 3.26
C CYS A 68 -11.39 -17.74 2.23
N ASP A 69 -11.47 -19.06 2.07
CA ASP A 69 -10.69 -19.81 1.09
C ASP A 69 -11.00 -19.30 -0.33
N MET A 70 -12.27 -18.99 -0.63
CA MET A 70 -12.66 -18.40 -1.91
C MET A 70 -12.06 -17.00 -2.12
N LEU A 71 -12.04 -16.14 -1.10
CA LEU A 71 -11.38 -14.82 -1.16
C LEU A 71 -9.88 -14.97 -1.43
N VAL A 72 -9.22 -15.92 -0.76
CA VAL A 72 -7.78 -16.13 -0.92
C VAL A 72 -7.45 -16.72 -2.29
N GLU A 73 -8.21 -17.69 -2.78
CA GLU A 73 -7.89 -18.36 -4.05
C GLU A 73 -8.30 -17.55 -5.29
N GLN A 74 -9.40 -16.80 -5.22
CA GLN A 74 -9.93 -16.08 -6.39
C GLN A 74 -9.55 -14.60 -6.39
N PHE A 75 -9.68 -13.92 -5.24
CA PHE A 75 -9.54 -12.46 -5.20
C PHE A 75 -8.11 -12.00 -4.92
N LEU A 76 -7.31 -12.78 -4.18
CA LEU A 76 -5.93 -12.39 -3.89
C LEU A 76 -5.04 -12.28 -5.16
N PRO A 77 -5.14 -13.19 -6.16
CA PRO A 77 -4.42 -13.01 -7.42
C PRO A 77 -4.83 -11.73 -8.16
N GLU A 78 -6.14 -11.48 -8.29
CA GLU A 78 -6.67 -10.26 -8.90
C GLU A 78 -6.19 -9.00 -8.17
N PHE A 79 -6.14 -9.04 -6.84
CA PHE A 79 -5.62 -7.96 -6.02
C PHE A 79 -4.13 -7.67 -6.31
N PHE A 80 -3.30 -8.70 -6.48
CA PHE A 80 -1.91 -8.49 -6.88
C PHE A 80 -1.78 -7.91 -8.28
N GLU A 81 -2.64 -8.30 -9.22
CA GLU A 81 -2.67 -7.72 -10.57
C GLU A 81 -3.10 -6.25 -10.56
N GLU A 82 -4.11 -5.89 -9.77
CA GLU A 82 -4.51 -4.49 -9.59
C GLU A 82 -3.39 -3.66 -8.96
N LEU A 83 -2.71 -4.19 -7.95
CA LEU A 83 -1.56 -3.54 -7.34
C LEU A 83 -0.41 -3.36 -8.34
N ASP A 84 -0.14 -4.34 -9.19
CA ASP A 84 0.87 -4.21 -10.26
C ASP A 84 0.58 -2.98 -11.12
N VAL A 85 -0.65 -2.89 -11.63
CA VAL A 85 -1.10 -1.79 -12.51
C VAL A 85 -1.01 -0.44 -11.80
N ILE A 86 -1.52 -0.35 -10.56
CA ILE A 86 -1.50 0.91 -9.78
C ILE A 86 -0.06 1.37 -9.54
N LEU A 87 0.84 0.45 -9.21
CA LEU A 87 2.20 0.76 -8.80
C LEU A 87 3.17 0.99 -9.97
N GLN A 88 2.75 0.78 -11.22
CA GLN A 88 3.54 1.17 -12.40
C GLN A 88 3.83 2.68 -12.43
N ASP A 89 2.86 3.51 -12.02
CA ASP A 89 3.05 4.95 -11.84
C ASP A 89 2.96 5.31 -10.35
N THR A 90 4.07 5.07 -9.64
CA THR A 90 4.18 5.37 -8.20
C THR A 90 3.84 6.81 -7.85
N LYS A 91 4.11 7.77 -8.74
CA LYS A 91 3.79 9.18 -8.49
C LYS A 91 2.28 9.42 -8.55
N ARG A 92 1.60 8.81 -9.51
CA ARG A 92 0.14 8.85 -9.60
C ARG A 92 -0.51 8.11 -8.43
N ALA A 93 -0.05 6.91 -8.09
CA ALA A 93 -0.53 6.18 -6.92
C ALA A 93 -0.40 7.02 -5.64
N CYS A 94 0.74 7.67 -5.44
CA CYS A 94 0.97 8.57 -4.31
C CYS A 94 0.15 9.86 -4.38
N ALA A 95 -0.20 10.34 -5.58
CA ALA A 95 -1.09 11.49 -5.74
C ALA A 95 -2.55 11.14 -5.41
N ASP A 96 -3.00 9.95 -5.78
CA ASP A 96 -4.35 9.44 -5.44
C ASP A 96 -4.50 9.25 -3.91
N LEU A 97 -3.39 8.96 -3.21
CA LEU A 97 -3.32 8.94 -1.75
C LEU A 97 -3.14 10.32 -1.09
N GLY A 98 -2.95 11.38 -1.89
CA GLY A 98 -2.74 12.75 -1.41
C GLY A 98 -1.33 13.05 -0.87
N PHE A 99 -0.37 12.16 -1.09
CA PHE A 99 1.04 12.35 -0.70
C PHE A 99 1.85 13.10 -1.76
N CYS A 100 1.43 13.06 -3.02
CA CYS A 100 1.98 13.86 -4.11
C CYS A 100 0.93 14.85 -4.63
N ALA A 101 1.38 15.99 -5.18
CA ALA A 101 0.47 16.91 -5.87
C ALA A 101 -0.15 16.21 -7.10
N SER A 102 -1.48 16.26 -7.20
CA SER A 102 -2.18 15.82 -8.41
C SER A 102 -1.86 16.78 -9.56
N ARG A 103 -1.87 16.29 -10.80
CA ARG A 103 -1.67 17.12 -12.00
C ARG A 103 -2.66 18.30 -12.12
N SER A 104 -3.71 18.36 -11.29
CA SER A 104 -4.71 19.43 -11.26
C SER A 104 -4.36 20.64 -10.37
N GLY A 105 -3.20 20.66 -9.71
CA GLY A 105 -2.86 21.66 -8.69
C GLY A 105 -1.87 22.75 -9.12
N ARG A 106 -1.91 23.24 -10.37
CA ARG A 106 -1.16 24.44 -10.79
C ARG A 106 -2.03 25.34 -11.67
N THR A 107 -2.86 26.14 -11.00
CA THR A 107 -3.25 27.50 -11.41
C THR A 107 -3.18 28.36 -10.16
#